data_AF-A0A2S8PNS8-F1
#
_entry.id   AF-A0A2S8PNS8-F1
#
_cell.length_a   1.000
_cell.length_b   1.000
_cell.length_c   1.000
_cell.angle_alpha   90.00
_cell.angle_beta   90.00
_cell.angle_gamma   90.00
#
_symmetry.space_group_name_H-M   'P 1'
#
loop_
_entity.id
_entity.type
_entity.pdbx_description
1 polymer ?
#
loop_
_entity_poly.entity_id
_entity_poly.type
_entity_poly.pdbx_seq_one_letter_code
_entity_poly.pdbx_strand_id
1 'polypeptide(L)'
;SYPGFVTEKYFKGSETLPNSMAAAEKAKPYAVKNILYNFNYTPEETEVMSSIGKDIEDYTTEMEAKFINGSASFDQWDGYVNNLKKMGLDQYMSVYQAAYDRYQAE
;
A
#
# COMPACT_ATOMS: atom_id res chain seq x y z
N SER A 1 -19.48 -14.59 -11.46
CA SER A 1 -19.24 -13.38 -12.27
C SER A 1 -19.33 -13.70 -13.73
N TYR A 2 -20.01 -12.86 -14.51
CA TYR A 2 -20.20 -13.02 -15.95
C TYR A 2 -18.91 -12.58 -16.66
N PRO A 3 -18.20 -13.45 -17.42
CA PRO A 3 -17.04 -13.02 -18.18
C PRO A 3 -17.53 -12.27 -19.43
N GLY A 4 -17.64 -10.95 -19.32
CA GLY A 4 -17.94 -10.06 -20.45
C GLY A 4 -16.76 -9.14 -20.73
N PHE A 5 -16.34 -9.05 -21.99
CA PHE A 5 -15.37 -8.03 -22.41
C PHE A 5 -16.02 -6.65 -22.34
N VAL A 6 -15.68 -5.89 -21.32
CA VAL A 6 -16.12 -4.49 -21.16
C VAL A 6 -15.27 -3.64 -22.09
N THR A 7 -15.88 -3.06 -23.12
CA THR A 7 -15.24 -2.10 -24.03
C THR A 7 -16.04 -0.82 -24.05
N GLU A 8 -15.39 0.32 -24.32
CA GLU A 8 -16.04 1.64 -24.42
C GLU A 8 -17.28 1.62 -25.34
N LYS A 9 -17.22 0.82 -26.41
CA LYS A 9 -18.34 0.65 -27.35
C LYS A 9 -19.60 0.09 -26.70
N TYR A 10 -19.47 -0.80 -25.71
CA TYR A 10 -20.57 -1.52 -25.08
C TYR A 10 -20.83 -1.09 -23.63
N PHE A 11 -19.91 -0.37 -23.00
CA PHE A 11 -20.01 0.14 -21.64
C PHE A 11 -20.02 1.66 -21.66
N LYS A 12 -21.18 2.26 -21.36
CA LYS A 12 -21.37 3.71 -21.30
C LYS A 12 -21.48 4.21 -19.86
N GLY A 13 -20.54 3.77 -19.01
CA GLY A 13 -20.40 4.25 -17.63
C GLY A 13 -19.83 5.67 -17.57
N SER A 14 -19.90 6.30 -16.40
CA SER A 14 -19.31 7.63 -16.17
C SER A 14 -17.80 7.66 -16.43
N GLU A 15 -17.13 6.50 -16.36
CA GLU A 15 -15.71 6.33 -16.67
C GLU A 15 -15.39 6.56 -18.15
N THR A 16 -16.37 6.37 -19.05
CA THR A 16 -16.20 6.51 -20.52
C THR A 16 -16.57 7.90 -21.05
N LEU A 17 -17.00 8.82 -20.18
CA LEU A 17 -17.29 10.18 -20.60
C LEU A 17 -16.04 10.87 -21.16
N PRO A 18 -16.15 11.72 -22.20
CA PRO A 18 -15.00 12.41 -22.81
C PRO A 18 -14.12 13.14 -21.78
N ASN A 19 -14.75 13.71 -20.76
CA ASN A 19 -14.12 14.44 -19.67
C ASN A 19 -13.23 13.52 -18.83
N SER A 20 -13.76 12.34 -18.48
CA SER A 20 -13.08 11.31 -17.69
C SER A 20 -11.88 10.74 -18.46
N MET A 21 -12.07 10.45 -19.75
CA MET A 21 -11.01 9.96 -20.63
C MET A 21 -9.90 10.99 -20.85
N ALA A 22 -10.26 12.27 -21.06
CA ALA A 22 -9.28 13.35 -21.19
C ALA A 22 -8.48 13.58 -19.90
N ALA A 23 -9.10 13.39 -18.73
CA ALA A 23 -8.41 13.43 -17.45
C ALA A 23 -7.45 12.24 -17.29
N ALA A 24 -7.87 11.03 -17.67
CA ALA A 24 -7.04 9.83 -17.63
C ALA A 24 -5.79 9.95 -18.52
N GLU A 25 -5.94 10.46 -19.75
CA GLU A 25 -4.79 10.69 -20.65
C GLU A 25 -3.80 11.71 -20.10
N LYS A 26 -4.27 12.77 -19.41
CA LYS A 26 -3.40 13.72 -18.73
C LYS A 26 -2.70 13.12 -17.50
N ALA A 27 -3.34 12.18 -16.81
CA ALA A 27 -2.78 11.50 -15.64
C ALA A 27 -1.78 10.39 -16.01
N LYS A 28 -1.91 9.79 -17.19
CA LYS A 28 -1.09 8.66 -17.68
C LYS A 28 0.43 8.85 -17.54
N PRO A 29 1.04 10.02 -17.80
CA PRO A 29 2.48 10.21 -17.61
C PRO A 29 2.93 10.13 -16.14
N TYR A 30 2.00 10.35 -15.21
CA TYR A 30 2.23 10.35 -13.77
C TYR A 30 1.78 9.04 -13.10
N ALA A 31 1.34 8.06 -13.89
CA ALA A 31 0.97 6.75 -13.37
C ALA A 31 2.18 6.10 -12.70
N VAL A 32 1.95 5.49 -11.54
CA VAL A 32 2.96 4.69 -10.84
C VAL A 32 3.32 3.51 -11.76
N LYS A 33 4.58 3.45 -12.21
CA LYS A 33 5.03 2.44 -13.17
C LYS A 33 4.94 1.02 -12.62
N ASN A 34 5.28 0.86 -11.34
CA ASN A 34 5.30 -0.42 -10.66
C ASN A 34 4.30 -0.38 -9.50
N ILE A 35 3.12 -0.95 -9.71
CA ILE A 35 2.13 -1.14 -8.66
C ILE A 35 2.46 -2.48 -7.98
N LEU A 36 2.85 -2.42 -6.71
CA LEU A 36 2.97 -3.62 -5.89
C LEU A 36 1.59 -3.99 -5.37
N TYR A 37 1.13 -5.19 -5.71
CA TYR A 37 -0.05 -5.77 -5.09
C TYR A 37 0.32 -6.41 -3.75
N ASN A 38 -0.68 -6.75 -2.95
CA ASN A 38 -0.46 -7.52 -1.73
C ASN A 38 0.28 -8.82 -2.05
N PHE A 39 1.33 -9.11 -1.29
CA PHE A 39 2.08 -10.35 -1.47
C PHE A 39 1.37 -11.52 -0.82
N ASN A 40 1.61 -12.71 -1.39
CA ASN A 40 1.24 -13.96 -0.75
C ASN A 40 2.30 -14.31 0.30
N TYR A 41 1.86 -14.42 1.55
CA TYR A 41 2.69 -14.83 2.68
C TYR A 41 2.60 -16.34 2.90
N THR A 42 3.66 -16.94 3.42
CA THR A 42 3.58 -18.31 3.99
C THR A 42 2.72 -18.31 5.26
N PRO A 43 2.31 -19.48 5.79
CA PRO A 43 1.59 -19.53 7.07
C PRO A 43 2.34 -18.83 8.21
N GLU A 44 3.63 -19.06 8.34
CA GLU A 44 4.48 -18.47 9.39
C GLU A 44 4.60 -16.95 9.21
N GLU A 45 4.78 -16.49 7.98
CA GLU A 45 4.81 -15.07 7.65
C GLU A 45 3.46 -14.39 7.90
N THR A 46 2.35 -15.09 7.68
CA THR A 46 0.99 -14.61 7.97
C THR A 46 0.79 -14.39 9.47
N GLU A 47 1.32 -15.28 10.32
CA GLU A 47 1.28 -15.09 11.78
C GLU A 47 2.02 -13.81 12.20
N VAL A 48 3.18 -13.54 11.59
CA VAL A 48 3.94 -12.30 11.83
C VAL A 48 3.17 -11.06 11.35
N MET A 49 2.64 -11.09 10.13
CA MET A 49 1.91 -9.96 9.54
C MET A 49 0.61 -9.66 10.28
N SER A 50 -0.09 -10.69 10.76
CA SER A 50 -1.36 -10.53 11.51
C SER A 50 -1.17 -10.12 12.97
N SER A 51 0.04 -10.24 13.52
CA SER A 51 0.38 -9.82 14.88
C SER A 51 1.16 -8.51 14.87
N ILE A 52 2.50 -8.60 14.91
CA ILE A 52 3.38 -7.42 14.98
C ILE A 52 3.19 -6.49 13.78
N GLY A 53 2.87 -7.04 12.60
CA GLY A 53 2.62 -6.24 11.41
C GLY A 53 1.40 -5.35 11.57
N LYS A 54 0.31 -5.91 12.10
CA LYS A 54 -0.92 -5.14 12.36
C LYS A 54 -0.70 -4.02 13.38
N ASP A 55 0.04 -4.30 14.45
CA ASP A 55 0.36 -3.30 15.47
C ASP A 55 1.22 -2.17 14.90
N ILE A 56 2.19 -2.50 14.05
CA ILE A 56 3.04 -1.53 13.33
C ILE A 56 2.21 -0.65 12.39
N GLU A 57 1.31 -1.24 11.61
CA GLU A 57 0.42 -0.53 10.68
C GLU A 57 -0.53 0.42 11.41
N ASP A 58 -1.10 -0.01 12.53
CA ASP A 58 -1.99 0.82 13.35
C ASP A 58 -1.24 2.00 13.96
N TYR A 59 -0.07 1.75 14.55
CA TYR A 59 0.76 2.81 15.11
C TYR A 59 1.21 3.81 14.05
N THR A 60 1.59 3.33 12.86
CA THR A 60 1.98 4.17 11.73
C THR A 60 0.82 5.05 11.29
N THR A 61 -0.38 4.48 11.13
CA THR A 61 -1.60 5.20 10.73
C THR A 61 -1.98 6.28 11.75
N GLU A 62 -1.89 5.96 13.05
CA GLU A 62 -2.18 6.93 14.11
C GLU A 62 -1.18 8.08 14.13
N MET A 63 0.12 7.77 14.00
CA MET A 63 1.18 8.78 13.99
C MET A 63 1.14 9.65 12.75
N GLU A 64 0.84 9.07 11.58
CA GLU A 64 0.59 9.83 10.34
C GLU A 64 -0.50 10.88 10.56
N ALA A 65 -1.65 10.49 11.12
CA ALA A 65 -2.74 11.43 11.40
C ALA A 65 -2.30 12.56 12.36
N LYS A 66 -1.51 12.23 13.39
CA LYS A 66 -0.95 13.21 14.34
C LYS A 66 0.05 14.16 13.71
N PHE A 67 0.89 13.68 12.80
CA PHE A 67 1.83 14.54 12.07
C PHE A 67 1.09 15.47 11.11
N ILE A 68 0.08 14.97 10.39
CA ILE A 68 -0.73 15.77 9.45
C ILE A 68 -1.48 16.88 10.18
N ASN A 69 -2.11 16.57 11.32
CA ASN A 69 -2.92 17.53 12.05
C ASN A 69 -2.12 18.42 13.02
N GLY A 70 -0.80 18.21 13.14
CA GLY A 70 0.09 18.99 13.99
C GLY A 70 0.05 18.64 15.49
N SER A 71 -0.67 17.57 15.89
CA SER A 71 -0.64 17.07 17.28
C SER A 71 0.70 16.41 17.65
N ALA A 72 1.48 15.99 16.65
CA ALA A 72 2.87 15.57 16.80
C ALA A 72 3.78 16.44 15.91
N SER A 73 4.95 16.83 16.43
CA SER A 73 5.97 17.56 15.66
C SER A 73 6.91 16.57 14.95
N PHE A 74 7.40 16.93 13.77
CA PHE A 74 8.47 16.16 13.09
C PHE A 74 9.80 16.16 13.86
N ASP A 75 9.99 17.00 14.87
CA ASP A 75 11.12 16.88 15.80
C ASP A 75 11.11 15.55 16.57
N GLN A 76 9.95 14.88 16.64
CA GLN A 76 9.77 13.58 17.29
C GLN A 76 10.03 12.40 16.34
N TRP A 77 10.42 12.65 15.09
CA TRP A 77 10.55 11.64 14.03
C TRP A 77 11.49 10.48 14.42
N ASP A 78 12.66 10.79 14.94
CA ASP A 78 13.62 9.76 15.37
C ASP A 78 13.06 8.89 16.49
N GLY A 79 12.27 9.46 17.39
CA GLY A 79 11.56 8.73 18.44
C GLY A 79 10.51 7.77 17.89
N TYR A 80 9.73 8.23 16.90
CA TYR A 80 8.76 7.42 16.18
C TYR A 80 9.42 6.22 15.48
N VAL A 81 10.50 6.44 14.73
CA VAL A 81 11.25 5.39 14.04
C VAL A 81 11.86 4.39 15.05
N ASN A 82 12.42 4.89 16.15
CA ASN A 82 12.95 4.02 17.21
C ASN A 82 11.87 3.19 17.89
N ASN A 83 10.66 3.71 18.02
CA ASN A 83 9.53 2.95 18.55
C ASN A 83 9.14 1.80 17.61
N LEU A 84 9.03 2.08 16.30
CA LEU A 84 8.77 1.04 15.29
C LEU A 84 9.80 -0.09 15.35
N LYS A 85 11.09 0.24 15.48
CA LYS A 85 12.16 -0.76 15.65
C LYS A 85 11.94 -1.64 16.89
N LYS A 86 11.56 -1.05 18.03
CA LYS A 86 11.22 -1.80 19.25
C LYS A 86 9.99 -2.68 19.10
N MET A 87 9.03 -2.28 18.26
CA MET A 87 7.84 -3.06 17.94
C MET A 87 8.14 -4.27 17.03
N GLY A 88 9.35 -4.39 16.49
CA GLY A 88 9.73 -5.49 15.60
C GLY A 88 9.72 -5.12 14.11
N LEU A 89 9.92 -3.84 13.76
CA LEU A 89 9.99 -3.42 12.36
C LEU A 89 10.99 -4.24 11.53
N ASP A 90 12.14 -4.61 12.10
CA ASP A 90 13.14 -5.41 11.36
C ASP A 90 12.58 -6.78 10.95
N GLN A 91 11.78 -7.42 11.81
CA GLN A 91 11.12 -8.69 11.51
C GLN A 91 10.03 -8.51 10.46
N TYR A 92 9.20 -7.47 10.59
CA TYR A 92 8.18 -7.13 9.60
C TYR A 92 8.80 -6.92 8.21
N MET A 93 9.86 -6.11 8.13
CA MET A 93 10.55 -5.82 6.87
C MET A 93 11.21 -7.06 6.28
N SER A 94 11.76 -7.96 7.10
CA SER A 94 12.32 -9.23 6.63
C SER A 94 11.26 -10.11 5.95
N VAL A 95 10.07 -10.23 6.54
CA VAL A 95 8.97 -11.00 5.95
C VAL A 95 8.48 -10.34 4.66
N TYR A 96 8.32 -9.01 4.68
CA TYR A 96 7.89 -8.27 3.50
C TYR A 96 8.88 -8.42 2.33
N GLN A 97 10.19 -8.35 2.62
CA GLN A 97 11.24 -8.54 1.63
C GLN A 97 11.25 -9.96 1.07
N ALA A 98 11.12 -10.99 1.92
CA ALA A 98 11.05 -12.37 1.45
C ALA A 98 9.85 -12.60 0.52
N ALA A 99 8.70 -12.00 0.83
CA ALA A 99 7.52 -12.07 -0.01
C ALA A 99 7.69 -11.32 -1.35
N TYR A 100 8.34 -10.16 -1.31
CA TYR A 100 8.71 -9.42 -2.52
C TYR A 100 9.68 -10.18 -3.41
N ASP A 101 10.71 -10.81 -2.83
CA ASP A 101 11.71 -11.58 -3.57
C ASP A 101 11.06 -12.78 -4.28
N ARG A 102 10.10 -13.45 -3.63
CA ARG A 102 9.29 -14.49 -4.30
C ARG A 102 8.45 -13.92 -5.44
N TYR A 103 7.79 -12.78 -5.23
CA TYR A 103 7.02 -12.12 -6.27
C TYR A 103 7.87 -11.70 -7.48
N GLN A 104 9.13 -11.30 -7.28
CA GLN A 104 10.04 -10.96 -8.39
C GLN A 104 10.63 -12.19 -9.11
N ALA A 105 10.61 -13.37 -8.47
CA ALA A 105 11.08 -14.60 -9.08
C ALA A 105 10.02 -15.30 -9.95
N GLU A 106 8.77 -14.86 -9.90
CA GLU A 106 7.66 -15.26 -10.78
C GLU A 106 7.68 -14.52 -12.12
#